data_AF-A0A2D4G8I3-F1
#
_entry.id   AF-A0A2D4G8I3-F1
#
_cell.length_a   1.000
_cell.length_b   1.000
_cell.length_c   1.000
_cell.angle_alpha   90.00
_cell.angle_beta   90.00
_cell.angle_gamma   90.00
#
_symmetry.space_group_name_H-M   'P 1'
#
loop_
_entity.id
_entity.type
_entity.pdbx_description
1 polymer ?
#
loop_
_entity_poly.entity_id
_entity_poly.type
_entity_poly.pdbx_seq_one_letter_code
_entity_poly.pdbx_strand_id
1 'polypeptide(L)'
;MTRFFLKLDADQSYQILKEVCEKMGYIWKKGCTNQITISTMDRRNNKLIFKANLVEMDEKILVDFRLSKGDGLEFKRHFLKIKEKLNDVVSPQKLWLPVT
;
A
#
# COMPACT_ATOMS: atom_id res chain seq x y z
N MET A 1 -7.26 7.18 -6.27
CA MET A 1 -7.35 5.71 -6.14
C MET A 1 -6.12 5.24 -5.37
N THR A 2 -6.30 4.61 -4.20
CA THR A 2 -5.20 4.18 -3.30
C THR A 2 -5.18 2.67 -3.14
N ARG A 3 -5.29 1.98 -4.27
CA ARG A 3 -5.28 0.52 -4.35
C ARG A 3 -4.48 0.05 -5.57
N PHE A 4 -3.85 -1.11 -5.47
CA PHE A 4 -3.19 -1.78 -6.59
C PHE A 4 -3.17 -3.31 -6.36
N PHE A 5 -2.93 -4.06 -7.43
CA PHE A 5 -2.78 -5.51 -7.36
C PHE A 5 -1.31 -5.90 -7.35
N LEU A 6 -0.97 -6.94 -6.62
CA LEU A 6 0.32 -7.63 -6.66
C LEU A 6 0.17 -8.97 -7.38
N LYS A 7 1.20 -9.38 -8.11
CA LYS A 7 1.27 -10.67 -8.81
C LYS A 7 1.77 -11.82 -7.92
N LEU A 8 1.96 -11.55 -6.62
CA LEU A 8 2.56 -12.47 -5.66
C LEU A 8 1.49 -13.07 -4.76
N ASP A 9 1.83 -14.18 -4.11
CA ASP A 9 0.98 -14.81 -3.09
C ASP A 9 0.81 -13.90 -1.85
N ALA A 10 -0.14 -14.25 -0.98
CA ALA A 10 -0.45 -13.46 0.22
C ALA A 10 0.76 -13.25 1.13
N ASP A 11 1.53 -14.31 1.41
CA ASP A 11 2.69 -14.26 2.30
C ASP A 11 3.85 -13.44 1.71
N GLN A 12 4.13 -13.65 0.43
CA GLN A 12 5.15 -12.89 -0.30
C GLN A 12 4.78 -11.41 -0.40
N SER A 13 3.51 -11.12 -0.71
CA SER A 13 2.96 -9.76 -0.74
C SER A 13 3.07 -9.06 0.61
N TYR A 14 2.79 -9.76 1.70
CA TYR A 14 2.93 -9.24 3.05
C TYR A 14 4.40 -8.92 3.37
N GLN A 15 5.31 -9.85 3.08
CA GLN A 15 6.73 -9.72 3.39
C GLN A 15 7.36 -8.57 2.61
N ILE A 16 7.13 -8.48 1.30
CA ILE A 16 7.70 -7.42 0.47
C ILE A 16 7.15 -6.04 0.86
N LEU A 17 5.85 -5.95 1.18
CA LEU A 17 5.23 -4.71 1.60
C LEU A 17 5.79 -4.25 2.96
N LYS A 18 6.00 -5.20 3.89
CA LYS A 18 6.62 -4.94 5.18
C LYS A 18 8.05 -4.41 5.01
N GLU A 19 8.88 -5.10 4.23
CA GLU A 19 10.26 -4.69 3.98
C GLU A 19 10.36 -3.30 3.34
N VAL A 20 9.51 -3.00 2.36
CA VAL A 20 9.46 -1.66 1.74
C VAL A 20 9.07 -0.61 2.77
N CYS A 21 8.05 -0.85 3.60
CA CYS A 21 7.65 0.10 4.63
C CYS A 21 8.76 0.32 5.67
N GLU A 22 9.42 -0.74 6.14
CA GLU A 22 10.51 -0.64 7.11
C GLU A 22 11.73 0.09 6.52
N LYS A 23 12.12 -0.20 5.27
CA LYS A 23 13.19 0.53 4.55
C LYS A 23 12.87 2.02 4.36
N MET A 24 11.60 2.39 4.31
CA MET A 24 11.15 3.78 4.22
C MET A 24 11.07 4.47 5.59
N GLY A 25 11.38 3.76 6.68
CA GLY A 25 11.28 4.28 8.05
C GLY A 25 9.86 4.34 8.58
N TYR A 26 8.93 3.58 7.99
CA TYR A 26 7.55 3.53 8.46
C TYR A 26 7.41 2.52 9.61
N ILE A 27 6.57 2.87 10.57
CA ILE A 27 6.25 1.98 11.69
C ILE A 27 5.17 1.00 11.21
N TRP A 28 5.52 -0.28 11.20
CA TRP A 28 4.65 -1.38 10.83
C TRP A 28 4.00 -2.02 12.06
N LYS A 29 2.67 -2.06 12.12
CA LYS A 29 1.92 -2.76 13.17
C LYS A 29 0.90 -3.70 12.55
N LYS A 30 1.04 -5.00 12.81
CA LYS A 30 0.04 -6.00 12.43
C LYS A 30 -1.21 -5.82 13.31
N GLY A 31 -2.36 -5.60 12.68
CA GLY A 31 -3.66 -5.56 13.36
C GLY A 31 -4.33 -6.94 13.40
N CYS A 32 -5.62 -6.97 13.75
CA CYS A 32 -6.45 -8.17 13.64
C CYS A 32 -6.84 -8.41 12.18
N THR A 33 -6.78 -9.68 11.74
CA THR A 33 -7.26 -10.23 10.45
C THR A 33 -6.94 -9.39 9.19
N ASN A 34 -5.82 -9.70 8.50
CA ASN A 34 -5.35 -9.13 7.22
C ASN A 34 -5.24 -7.59 7.13
N GLN A 35 -5.39 -6.88 8.24
CA GLN A 35 -5.21 -5.44 8.35
C GLN A 35 -3.85 -5.10 8.95
N ILE A 36 -3.16 -4.16 8.33
CA ILE A 36 -1.89 -3.60 8.81
C ILE A 36 -2.09 -2.12 9.06
N THR A 37 -1.55 -1.63 10.18
CA THR A 37 -1.47 -0.20 10.47
C THR A 37 -0.06 0.29 10.17
N ILE A 38 0.06 1.28 9.30
CA ILE A 38 1.31 1.92 8.91
C ILE A 38 1.29 3.34 9.46
N SER A 39 2.32 3.71 10.20
CA SER A 39 2.45 5.06 10.78
C SER A 39 3.76 5.71 10.36
N THR A 40 3.71 6.98 10.02
CA THR A 40 4.87 7.80 9.64
C THR A 40 4.63 9.26 10.00
N MET A 41 5.60 10.12 9.74
CA MET A 41 5.52 11.57 9.94
C MET A 41 5.49 12.23 8.56
N ASP A 42 4.58 13.17 8.35
CA ASP A 42 4.56 13.99 7.14
C ASP A 42 5.72 15.01 7.13
N ARG A 43 5.87 15.74 6.02
CA ARG A 43 6.92 16.78 5.88
C ARG A 43 6.82 17.92 6.90
N ARG A 44 5.65 18.10 7.53
CA ARG A 44 5.37 19.12 8.56
C ARG A 44 5.49 18.53 9.97
N ASN A 45 6.01 17.31 10.09
CA ASN A 45 6.14 16.56 11.32
C ASN A 45 4.79 16.27 12.02
N ASN A 46 3.71 16.17 11.25
CA ASN A 46 2.42 15.66 11.73
C ASN A 46 2.36 14.14 11.58
N LYS A 47 1.66 13.49 12.51
CA LYS A 47 1.42 12.05 12.45
C LYS A 47 0.51 11.71 11.27
N LEU A 48 1.01 10.84 10.39
CA LEU A 48 0.28 10.25 9.28
C LEU A 48 0.10 8.76 9.54
N ILE A 49 -1.15 8.30 9.64
CA ILE A 49 -1.51 6.91 9.92
C ILE A 49 -2.47 6.44 8.85
N PHE A 50 -2.17 5.31 8.24
CA PHE A 50 -3.05 4.68 7.26
C PHE A 50 -3.01 3.15 7.43
N LYS A 51 -4.06 2.50 6.97
CA LYS A 51 -4.24 1.06 7.06
C LYS A 51 -4.13 0.44 5.69
N ALA A 52 -3.44 -0.69 5.59
CA ALA A 52 -3.40 -1.52 4.40
C ALA A 52 -4.19 -2.80 4.67
N ASN A 53 -5.12 -3.13 3.77
CA ASN A 53 -5.83 -4.41 3.79
C ASN A 53 -5.35 -5.23 2.59
N LEU A 54 -4.97 -6.49 2.84
CA LEU A 54 -4.63 -7.46 1.79
C LEU A 54 -5.85 -8.36 1.56
N VAL A 55 -6.36 -8.35 0.34
CA VAL A 55 -7.50 -9.16 -0.09
C VAL A 55 -7.07 -10.03 -1.27
N GLU A 56 -7.29 -11.33 -1.16
CA GLU A 56 -7.02 -12.29 -2.22
C GLU A 56 -8.17 -12.27 -3.24
N MET A 57 -7.83 -12.12 -4.52
CA MET A 57 -8.78 -12.04 -5.65
C MET A 57 -8.19 -12.75 -6.87
N ASP A 58 -8.75 -13.89 -7.24
CA ASP A 58 -8.50 -14.61 -8.51
C ASP A 58 -7.01 -14.60 -8.92
N GLU A 59 -6.16 -15.21 -8.08
CA GLU A 59 -4.70 -15.33 -8.25
C GLU A 59 -3.88 -14.04 -8.08
N LYS A 60 -4.49 -12.97 -7.59
CA LYS A 60 -3.80 -11.71 -7.28
C LYS A 60 -4.15 -11.23 -5.87
N ILE A 61 -3.24 -10.45 -5.30
CA ILE A 61 -3.50 -9.79 -4.02
C ILE A 61 -3.82 -8.32 -4.27
N LEU A 62 -5.04 -7.91 -3.93
CA LEU A 62 -5.43 -6.51 -3.87
C LEU A 62 -4.92 -5.90 -2.57
N VAL A 63 -4.08 -4.88 -2.68
CA VAL A 63 -3.64 -4.07 -1.55
C VAL A 63 -4.43 -2.75 -1.57
N ASP A 64 -5.30 -2.57 -0.58
CA ASP A 64 -6.14 -1.36 -0.43
C ASP A 64 -5.65 -0.53 0.76
N PHE A 65 -5.22 0.70 0.48
CA PHE A 65 -4.76 1.64 1.49
C PHE A 65 -5.88 2.63 1.84
N ARG A 66 -6.14 2.79 3.14
CA ARG A 66 -7.11 3.73 3.68
C ARG A 66 -6.48 4.65 4.71
N LEU A 67 -6.63 5.95 4.50
CA LEU A 67 -6.24 6.95 5.47
C LEU A 67 -6.98 6.73 6.79
N SER A 68 -6.26 6.73 7.90
CA SER A 68 -6.83 6.69 9.25
C SER A 68 -6.68 8.04 9.96
N LYS A 69 -5.53 8.70 9.82
CA LYS A 69 -5.25 10.02 10.41
C LYS A 69 -4.19 10.76 9.60
N GLY A 70 -4.32 12.09 9.48
CA GLY A 70 -3.33 12.96 8.85
C GLY A 70 -3.84 13.59 7.55
N ASP A 71 -2.93 14.20 6.79
CA ASP A 71 -3.26 14.87 5.54
C ASP A 71 -3.49 13.88 4.37
N GLY A 72 -4.55 14.12 3.60
CA GLY A 72 -4.94 13.28 2.48
C GLY A 72 -4.02 13.38 1.26
N LEU A 73 -3.35 14.52 1.05
CA LEU A 73 -2.40 14.66 -0.04
C LEU A 73 -1.08 13.97 0.30
N GLU A 74 -0.57 14.15 1.52
CA GLU A 74 0.60 13.43 2.01
C GLU A 74 0.37 11.91 2.01
N PHE A 75 -0.83 11.45 2.41
CA PHE A 75 -1.23 10.06 2.27
C PHE A 75 -1.09 9.54 0.83
N LYS A 76 -1.66 10.27 -0.15
CA LYS A 76 -1.57 9.88 -1.56
C LYS A 76 -0.12 9.88 -2.07
N ARG A 77 0.71 10.83 -1.62
CA ARG A 77 2.16 10.87 -1.95
C ARG A 77 2.89 9.63 -1.43
N HIS A 78 2.62 9.25 -0.17
CA HIS A 78 3.20 8.05 0.44
C HIS A 78 2.75 6.78 -0.28
N PHE A 79 1.46 6.69 -0.61
CA PHE A 79 0.92 5.60 -1.43
C PHE A 79 1.64 5.45 -2.77
N LEU A 80 1.81 6.56 -3.52
CA LEU A 80 2.52 6.52 -4.80
C LEU A 80 3.98 6.10 -4.63
N LYS A 81 4.65 6.57 -3.57
CA LYS A 81 6.04 6.21 -3.28
C LYS A 81 6.20 4.72 -2.94
N ILE A 82 5.28 4.15 -2.16
CA ILE A 82 5.24 2.71 -1.88
C ILE A 82 4.98 1.93 -3.17
N LYS A 83 4.01 2.36 -3.98
CA LYS A 83 3.68 1.71 -5.26
C LYS A 83 4.86 1.71 -6.23
N GLU A 84 5.58 2.83 -6.32
CA GLU A 84 6.78 2.96 -7.15
C GLU A 84 7.90 2.00 -6.71
N LYS A 85 8.10 1.84 -5.39
CA LYS A 85 9.06 0.85 -4.84
C LYS A 85 8.65 -0.60 -5.06
N LEU A 86 7.37 -0.86 -5.32
CA LEU A 86 6.82 -2.18 -5.60
C LEU A 86 6.54 -2.39 -7.10
N ASN A 87 6.97 -1.48 -7.99
CA ASN A 87 6.58 -1.49 -9.39
C ASN A 87 6.89 -2.82 -10.11
N ASP A 88 7.96 -3.51 -9.70
CA ASP A 88 8.38 -4.78 -10.29
C ASP A 88 7.37 -5.93 -10.04
N VAL A 89 6.65 -5.87 -8.91
CA VAL A 89 5.70 -6.90 -8.45
C VAL A 89 4.24 -6.47 -8.60
N VAL A 90 4.00 -5.18 -8.86
CA VAL A 90 2.66 -4.65 -9.13
C VAL A 90 2.14 -5.24 -10.44
N SER A 91 0.92 -5.79 -10.39
CA SER A 91 0.21 -6.22 -11.60
C SER A 91 -0.12 -4.98 -12.43
N PRO A 92 0.26 -4.92 -13.71
CA PRO A 92 -0.23 -3.86 -14.58
C PRO A 92 -1.75 -3.97 -14.58
N GLN A 93 -2.41 -2.97 -13.99
CA GLN A 93 -3.81 -2.75 -14.30
C GLN A 93 -3.82 -2.44 -15.78
N LYS A 94 -4.30 -3.39 -16.60
CA LYS A 94 -4.80 -3.06 -17.93
C LYS A 94 -5.85 -1.98 -17.69
N LEU A 95 -5.45 -0.73 -17.83
CA LEU A 95 -6.38 0.32 -18.15
C LEU A 95 -7.03 -0.19 -19.43
N TRP A 96 -8.28 -0.66 -19.33
CA TRP A 96 -9.17 -0.59 -20.47
C TRP A 96 -9.26 0.89 -20.81
N LEU A 97 -8.30 1.37 -21.59
CA LEU A 97 -8.50 2.58 -22.36
C LEU A 97 -9.65 2.22 -23.30
N PRO A 98 -10.76 2.98 -23.31
CA PRO A 98 -11.70 2.85 -24.41
C PRO A 98 -10.89 3.16 -25.67
N VAL A 99 -10.77 2.18 -26.56
CA VAL A 99 -10.35 2.46 -27.94
C VAL A 99 -11.42 3.42 -28.48
N THR A 100 -11.02 4.66 -28.72
CA THR A 100 -11.82 5.63 -29.48
C THR A 100 -11.18 5.78 -30.85
#